data_AF-A0A1I4EF75-F1
#
_entry.id   AF-A0A1I4EF75-F1
#
_cell.length_a   1.000
_cell.length_b   1.000
_cell.length_c   1.000
_cell.angle_alpha   90.00
_cell.angle_beta   90.00
_cell.angle_gamma   90.00
#
_symmetry.space_group_name_H-M   'P 1'
#
loop_
_entity.id
_entity.type
_entity.pdbx_description
1 polymer ?
#
loop_
_entity_poly.entity_id
_entity_poly.type
_entity_poly.pdbx_seq_one_letter_code
_entity_poly.pdbx_strand_id
1 'polypeptide(L)' 'DITDAGFTLRETAPGVPLDEIIAATGAPLTIPDDVHEMTLPASV' A
#
# COMPACT_ATOMS: atom_id res chain seq x y z
N ASP A 1 5.26 6.97 -0.74
CA ASP A 1 5.78 8.31 -0.38
C ASP A 1 5.87 8.36 1.14
N ILE A 2 6.94 8.91 1.72
CA ILE A 2 7.06 9.09 3.17
C ILE A 2 6.91 10.59 3.42
N THR A 3 5.79 10.98 4.02
CA THR A 3 5.53 12.37 4.43
C THR A 3 5.81 12.54 5.92
N ASP A 4 5.87 13.78 6.40
CA ASP A 4 6.00 14.09 7.83
C ASP A 4 4.86 13.47 8.68
N ALA A 5 3.73 13.15 8.03
CA ALA A 5 2.57 12.47 8.62
C ALA A 5 2.66 10.92 8.65
N GLY A 6 3.68 10.32 8.03
CA GLY A 6 3.87 8.86 7.98
C GLY A 6 3.97 8.29 6.56
N PHE A 7 3.58 7.03 6.41
CA PHE A 7 3.60 6.33 5.12
C PHE A 7 2.31 6.63 4.36
N THR A 8 2.42 6.90 3.06
CA THR A 8 1.25 6.99 2.18
C THR A 8 1.21 5.77 1.27
N LEU A 9 0.15 4.97 1.40
CA LEU A 9 -0.13 3.86 0.50
C LEU A 9 -0.49 4.43 -0.88
N ARG A 10 0.22 4.01 -1.93
CA ARG A 10 -0.11 4.41 -3.31
C ARG A 10 -0.66 3.24 -4.11
N GLU A 11 -0.12 2.06 -3.87
CA GLU A 11 -0.49 0.89 -4.62
C GLU A 11 -0.51 -0.33 -3.69
N THR A 12 -1.44 -1.26 -3.91
CA THR A 12 -1.56 -2.53 -3.19
C THR A 12 -1.02 -3.66 -4.03
N ALA A 13 -0.34 -4.64 -3.44
CA ALA A 13 0.00 -5.84 -4.18
C ALA A 13 -1.30 -6.58 -4.61
N PRO A 14 -1.33 -7.20 -5.80
CA PRO A 14 -2.52 -7.88 -6.29
C PRO A 14 -2.87 -9.06 -5.37
N GLY A 15 -4.12 -9.09 -4.93
CA GLY A 15 -4.61 -10.09 -3.97
C GLY A 15 -4.21 -9.85 -2.50
N VAL A 16 -3.55 -8.73 -2.17
CA VAL A 16 -3.26 -8.35 -0.78
C VAL A 16 -4.35 -7.39 -0.27
N PRO A 17 -5.12 -7.76 0.76
CA PRO A 17 -6.15 -6.89 1.32
C PRO A 17 -5.54 -5.74 2.14
N LEU A 18 -6.24 -4.62 2.19
CA LEU A 18 -5.80 -3.42 2.91
C LEU A 18 -5.54 -3.69 4.41
N ASP A 19 -6.34 -4.56 5.02
CA ASP A 19 -6.20 -4.96 6.43
C ASP A 19 -4.84 -5.62 6.71
N GLU A 20 -4.35 -6.44 5.77
CA GLU A 20 -3.03 -7.07 5.86
C GLU A 20 -1.91 -6.03 5.72
N ILE A 21 -2.09 -5.04 4.85
CA ILE A 21 -1.14 -3.94 4.67
C ILE A 21 -1.06 -3.10 5.95
N ILE A 22 -2.20 -2.78 6.56
CA ILE A 22 -2.26 -2.04 7.83
C ILE A 22 -1.61 -2.87 8.95
N ALA A 23 -1.93 -4.16 9.04
CA ALA A 23 -1.38 -5.05 10.07
C ALA A 23 0.14 -5.27 9.92
N ALA A 24 0.63 -5.35 8.67
CA ALA A 24 2.06 -5.46 8.37
C ALA A 24 2.79 -4.11 8.53
N THR A 25 2.08 -2.99 8.41
CA THR A 25 2.65 -1.65 8.56
C THR A 25 2.57 -1.22 10.03
N GLY A 26 3.66 -1.41 10.78
CA GLY A 26 3.78 -0.99 12.17
C GLY A 26 3.88 0.53 12.42
N ALA A 27 3.45 1.36 11.46
CA ALA A 27 3.57 2.81 11.48
C ALA A 27 2.28 3.45 10.93
N PRO A 28 1.98 4.72 11.25
CA PRO A 28 0.82 5.40 10.70
C PRO A 28 0.85 5.39 9.16
N LEU A 29 -0.15 4.73 8.58
CA LEU A 29 -0.34 4.57 7.15
C LEU A 29 -1.57 5.39 6.72
N THR A 30 -1.35 6.36 5.84
CA THR A 30 -2.41 7.11 5.18
C THR A 30 -2.82 6.37 3.92
N ILE A 31 -4.12 6.10 3.79
CA ILE A 31 -4.70 5.38 2.67
C ILE A 31 -5.60 6.36 1.89
N PRO A 32 -5.13 6.88 0.74
CA PRO A 32 -5.95 7.70 -0.14
C PRO A 32 -6.96 6.84 -0.92
N ASP A 33 -8.10 7.41 -1.34
CA ASP A 33 -9.10 6.72 -2.18
C ASP A 33 -8.58 6.34 -3.59
N ASP A 34 -7.46 6.92 -4.01
CA ASP A 34 -6.78 6.69 -5.28
C ASP A 34 -5.73 5.57 -5.19
N VAL A 35 -5.93 4.60 -4.29
CA VAL A 35 -5.07 3.41 -4.20
C VAL A 35 -5.53 2.37 -5.21
N HIS A 36 -4.59 1.90 -6.03
CA HIS A 36 -4.85 0.93 -7.08
C HIS A 36 -3.98 -0.31 -6.88
N GLU A 37 -4.39 -1.46 -7.45
CA GLU A 37 -3.55 -2.65 -7.45
C GLU A 37 -2.31 -2.43 -8.35
N MET A 38 -1.12 -2.75 -7.80
CA MET A 38 0.13 -2.76 -8.52
C MET A 38 0.06 -3.76 -9.67
N THR A 39 0.41 -3.32 -10.87
CA THR A 39 0.63 -4.24 -12.00
C THR A 39 1.98 -4.91 -11.83
N LEU A 40 2.00 -6.17 -11.36
CA LEU A 40 3.23 -6.96 -11.32
C LEU A 40 3.67 -7.27 -12.76
N PRO A 41 4.94 -7.00 -13.15
CA PRO A 41 5.46 -7.53 -14.39
C PRO A 41 5.43 -9.06 -14.30
N ALA A 42 4.93 -9.74 -15.34
CA ALA A 42 4.99 -11.19 -15.43
C ALA A 42 6.46 -11.61 -15.25
N SER A 43 6.76 -12.28 -14.13
CA SER A 43 8.11 -12.73 -13.83
C SER A 43 8.55 -13.69 -14.95
N VAL A 44 9.59 -13.31 -15.69
CA VAL A 44 10.30 -14.16 -16.68
C VAL A 44 11.28 -15.07 -15.94
#